data_AF-A0A1H1WB97-F1
#
_entry.id   AF-A0A1H1WB97-F1
#
_cell.length_a   1.000
_cell.length_b   1.000
_cell.length_c   1.000
_cell.angle_alpha   90.00
_cell.angle_beta   90.00
_cell.angle_gamma   90.00
#
_symmetry.space_group_name_H-M   'P 1'
#
loop_
_entity.id
_entity.type
_entity.pdbx_description
1 polymer ?
#
loop_
_entity_poly.entity_id
_entity_poly.type
_entity_poly.pdbx_seq_one_letter_code
_entity_poly.pdbx_strand_id
1 'polypeptide(L)'
;MLVRRSGALTAAVGAASLAALTCLAAPASALAGPAAQAGSALAPTAGADRQWSSFTVQRGGSVRVPVRAAAPGEALLDLTVAAPGTDWAVSGKESAVLSVYVDRRYETDVVVTGDAPVAQQVALGHLNRGPHLVELRFTGERSAPAAKRVDVSGFSLDVHGRSDTDYSALRFAPILHGRDLAAYGDANQNATTDTPLIAWHESSSAADPGHTRLTYSIIWSNEDGGTNTPALMARWGRTTDIEWIYAVELDENGERVPGSDTYQAPNHQTLHFQGTYEGDHPQLQTCTSNNNVCDEVDNPMRFFPSALQTRPAGKAREAVMDANPWTYLVMAKEMIREGKIEPPAPGTPSTPEVSDQRNYLYAVVKKSTEGPNSGSSWVGVALGVRLKSGDTVYLSHHEEPSWSLQRDDPAATTVELPAGTTQDDIAEITAHRVVVGTDSGATVHVTGIERGFLLGRDYLPQPSFVSWSGDVTLTAAQPSAVLWSR
;
A
#
# COMPACT_ATOMS: atom_id res chain seq x y z
N MET A 1 1.33 61.53 -22.76
CA MET A 1 1.06 60.53 -23.82
C MET A 1 -0.21 59.80 -23.41
N LEU A 2 -1.45 60.21 -23.75
CA LEU A 2 -2.10 60.23 -25.08
C LEU A 2 -1.75 58.93 -25.84
N VAL A 3 -2.63 57.96 -26.14
CA VAL A 3 -4.01 57.97 -26.68
C VAL A 3 -4.61 56.54 -26.45
N ARG A 4 -5.73 56.28 -25.76
CA ARG A 4 -7.17 56.30 -26.17
C ARG A 4 -7.49 55.48 -27.46
N ARG A 5 -8.16 54.32 -27.42
CA ARG A 5 -9.61 54.09 -27.71
C ARG A 5 -9.76 52.60 -28.09
N SER A 6 -10.73 51.78 -27.65
CA SER A 6 -12.22 51.83 -27.62
C SER A 6 -12.83 50.88 -28.67
N GLY A 7 -13.90 50.17 -28.28
CA GLY A 7 -14.88 49.50 -29.16
C GLY A 7 -14.90 47.97 -28.97
N ALA A 8 -15.79 47.30 -28.25
CA ALA A 8 -17.24 47.39 -28.01
C ALA A 8 -18.13 46.82 -29.16
N LEU A 9 -18.82 45.71 -28.83
CA LEU A 9 -20.06 45.11 -29.40
C LEU A 9 -20.01 44.62 -30.87
N THR A 10 -20.66 43.54 -31.30
CA THR A 10 -22.09 43.17 -31.15
C THR A 10 -22.35 41.73 -31.65
N ALA A 11 -23.53 41.20 -31.32
CA ALA A 11 -24.06 39.83 -31.48
C ALA A 11 -24.52 39.40 -32.90
N ALA A 12 -24.73 38.08 -33.07
CA ALA A 12 -25.81 37.41 -33.86
C ALA A 12 -25.67 35.87 -33.69
N VAL A 13 -26.52 35.17 -32.94
CA VAL A 13 -27.79 34.50 -33.33
C VAL A 13 -27.84 33.97 -34.77
N GLY A 14 -27.90 32.65 -34.90
CA GLY A 14 -28.33 31.91 -36.09
C GLY A 14 -28.75 30.50 -35.69
N ALA A 15 -30.05 30.21 -35.78
CA ALA A 15 -30.69 28.94 -35.45
C ALA A 15 -31.21 28.24 -36.72
N ALA A 16 -31.64 26.98 -36.52
CA ALA A 16 -32.48 26.12 -37.38
C ALA A 16 -31.72 25.25 -38.41
N SER A 17 -31.72 23.90 -38.33
CA SER A 17 -32.81 22.90 -38.52
C SER A 17 -32.42 22.04 -39.75
N LEU A 18 -32.71 20.75 -39.98
CA LEU A 18 -33.60 19.73 -39.43
C LEU A 18 -33.20 18.35 -40.06
N ALA A 19 -33.89 17.28 -39.61
CA ALA A 19 -34.06 15.92 -40.20
C ALA A 19 -33.03 14.86 -39.76
N ALA A 20 -33.31 13.96 -38.80
CA ALA A 20 -34.40 12.97 -38.65
C ALA A 20 -34.35 11.82 -39.67
N LEU A 21 -33.95 10.64 -39.20
CA LEU A 21 -34.50 9.37 -39.66
C LEU A 21 -34.55 8.38 -38.48
N THR A 22 -35.77 8.16 -38.01
CA THR A 22 -36.18 7.05 -37.15
C THR A 22 -36.58 5.87 -38.02
N CYS A 23 -36.22 4.66 -37.61
CA CYS A 23 -37.01 3.46 -37.91
C CYS A 23 -37.01 2.56 -36.68
N LEU A 24 -38.21 2.44 -36.11
CA LEU A 24 -38.61 1.51 -35.07
C LEU A 24 -38.88 0.12 -35.66
N ALA A 25 -38.53 -0.93 -34.93
CA ALA A 25 -39.34 -2.13 -34.83
C ALA A 25 -39.04 -2.87 -33.51
N ALA A 26 -40.07 -3.04 -32.69
CA ALA A 26 -40.13 -3.87 -31.48
C ALA A 26 -40.95 -5.14 -31.81
N PRO A 27 -41.33 -6.00 -30.83
CA PRO A 27 -40.56 -6.69 -29.80
C PRO A 27 -40.75 -8.22 -29.89
N ALA A 28 -39.97 -9.00 -29.13
CA ALA A 28 -40.36 -10.35 -28.75
C ALA A 28 -39.85 -10.68 -27.35
N SER A 29 -40.79 -10.96 -26.45
CA SER A 29 -40.58 -11.37 -25.07
C SER A 29 -40.23 -12.86 -25.01
N ALA A 30 -39.23 -13.24 -24.22
CA ALA A 30 -39.11 -14.58 -23.67
C ALA A 30 -38.33 -14.56 -22.34
N LEU A 31 -38.92 -15.20 -21.34
CA LEU A 31 -38.41 -15.44 -19.99
C LEU A 31 -37.23 -16.42 -20.00
N ALA A 32 -36.15 -16.14 -19.27
CA ALA A 32 -35.26 -17.14 -18.67
C ALA A 32 -34.34 -16.47 -17.62
N GLY A 33 -34.16 -17.13 -16.46
CA GLY A 33 -33.54 -16.59 -15.25
C GLY A 33 -32.01 -16.38 -15.30
N PRO A 34 -31.40 -15.95 -14.17
CA PRO A 34 -30.01 -15.53 -14.13
C PRO A 34 -29.09 -16.75 -14.10
N ALA A 35 -28.33 -16.96 -15.16
CA ALA A 35 -27.17 -17.83 -15.16
C ALA A 35 -25.94 -16.98 -14.82
N ALA A 36 -25.25 -17.37 -13.75
CA ALA A 36 -23.97 -16.83 -13.32
C ALA A 36 -22.95 -16.86 -14.47
N GLN A 37 -22.43 -15.70 -14.87
CA GLN A 37 -21.25 -15.62 -15.73
C GLN A 37 -20.01 -15.76 -14.85
N ALA A 38 -19.48 -16.99 -14.84
CA ALA A 38 -18.14 -17.29 -14.40
C ALA A 38 -17.13 -16.49 -15.25
N GLY A 39 -16.18 -15.85 -14.58
CA GLY A 39 -15.07 -15.15 -15.21
C GLY A 39 -14.31 -16.06 -16.16
N SER A 40 -14.03 -15.54 -17.35
CA SER A 40 -13.11 -16.14 -18.30
C SER A 40 -11.71 -16.18 -17.69
N ALA A 41 -11.32 -17.35 -17.19
CA ALA A 41 -9.94 -17.67 -16.88
C ALA A 41 -9.13 -17.62 -18.19
N LEU A 42 -8.16 -16.70 -18.24
CA LEU A 42 -7.09 -16.75 -19.24
C LEU A 42 -6.37 -18.08 -19.10
N ALA A 43 -6.25 -18.80 -20.22
CA ALA A 43 -5.53 -20.07 -20.28
C ALA A 43 -4.02 -19.83 -20.05
N PRO A 44 -3.33 -20.71 -19.32
CA PRO A 44 -1.90 -20.56 -19.09
C PRO A 44 -1.14 -20.81 -20.40
N THR A 45 -0.35 -19.84 -20.81
CA THR A 45 0.65 -20.00 -21.87
C THR A 45 1.77 -20.90 -21.37
N ALA A 46 2.14 -21.87 -22.20
CA ALA A 46 3.07 -22.93 -21.90
C ALA A 46 4.52 -22.44 -21.74
N GLY A 47 4.99 -22.39 -20.49
CA GLY A 47 6.38 -22.59 -20.09
C GLY A 47 6.35 -23.53 -18.90
N ALA A 48 6.90 -24.74 -19.01
CA ALA A 48 6.83 -25.71 -17.93
C ALA A 48 7.72 -25.27 -16.76
N ASP A 49 7.12 -24.60 -15.78
CA ASP A 49 7.74 -24.28 -14.50
C ASP A 49 8.12 -25.56 -13.78
N ARG A 50 9.41 -25.70 -13.52
CA ARG A 50 9.90 -26.66 -12.54
C ARG A 50 9.58 -26.08 -11.16
N GLN A 51 8.40 -26.38 -10.65
CA GLN A 51 8.08 -26.13 -9.24
C GLN A 51 9.03 -26.98 -8.40
N TRP A 52 9.94 -26.33 -7.67
CA TRP A 52 10.90 -27.05 -6.84
C TRP A 52 10.18 -27.66 -5.63
N SER A 53 10.59 -28.88 -5.26
CA SER A 53 10.18 -29.50 -4.00
C SER A 53 10.54 -28.60 -2.83
N SER A 54 9.70 -28.59 -1.79
CA SER A 54 9.99 -27.88 -0.54
C SER A 54 11.38 -28.24 0.01
N PHE A 55 12.11 -27.26 0.52
CA PHE A 55 13.41 -27.44 1.15
C PHE A 55 13.59 -26.50 2.34
N THR A 56 14.60 -26.77 3.15
CA THR A 56 14.89 -25.99 4.36
C THR A 56 16.30 -25.40 4.27
N VAL A 57 16.43 -24.11 4.60
CA VAL A 57 17.72 -23.44 4.79
C VAL A 57 17.99 -23.36 6.30
N GLN A 58 18.98 -24.10 6.78
CA GLN A 58 19.38 -24.11 8.20
C GLN A 58 20.21 -22.86 8.54
N ARG A 59 20.17 -22.41 9.79
CA ARG A 59 21.04 -21.32 10.28
C ARG A 59 22.52 -21.62 10.01
N GLY A 60 23.19 -20.69 9.34
CA GLY A 60 24.60 -20.83 8.94
C GLY A 60 24.83 -21.66 7.67
N GLY A 61 23.76 -22.14 7.03
CA GLY A 61 23.81 -22.87 5.77
C GLY A 61 23.26 -22.07 4.59
N SER A 62 23.39 -22.65 3.40
CA SER A 62 22.73 -22.18 2.18
C SER A 62 22.20 -23.34 1.35
N VAL A 63 21.21 -23.05 0.51
CA VAL A 63 20.68 -23.95 -0.52
C VAL A 63 20.90 -23.30 -1.88
N ARG A 64 21.38 -24.09 -2.84
CA ARG A 64 21.66 -23.65 -4.20
C ARG A 64 20.71 -24.34 -5.17
N VAL A 65 19.96 -23.54 -5.92
CA VAL A 65 18.94 -23.97 -6.85
C VAL A 65 19.35 -23.57 -8.26
N PRO A 66 19.69 -24.52 -9.14
CA PRO A 66 20.02 -24.20 -10.52
C PRO A 66 18.72 -23.84 -11.26
N VAL A 67 18.67 -22.64 -11.83
CA VAL A 67 17.53 -22.13 -12.58
C VAL A 67 17.93 -21.86 -14.03
N ARG A 68 16.95 -21.60 -14.89
CA ARG A 68 17.21 -21.24 -16.28
C ARG A 68 16.28 -20.11 -16.71
N ALA A 69 16.87 -19.00 -17.14
CA ALA A 69 16.15 -17.94 -17.83
C ALA A 69 15.91 -18.36 -19.29
N ALA A 70 14.64 -18.44 -19.71
CA ALA A 70 14.27 -18.86 -21.07
C ALA A 70 14.61 -17.79 -22.12
N ALA A 71 14.58 -16.52 -21.71
CA ALA A 71 14.90 -15.31 -22.45
C ALA A 71 15.71 -14.35 -21.55
N PRO A 72 16.40 -13.34 -22.09
CA PRO A 72 16.99 -12.29 -21.26
C PRO A 72 15.90 -11.31 -20.80
N GLY A 73 16.00 -10.79 -19.59
CA GLY A 73 14.98 -9.91 -19.02
C GLY A 73 15.12 -9.65 -17.53
N GLU A 74 14.20 -8.89 -16.97
CA GLU A 74 14.10 -8.66 -15.52
C GLU A 74 13.53 -9.89 -14.84
N ALA A 75 14.25 -10.41 -13.85
CA ALA A 75 13.89 -11.64 -13.18
C ALA A 75 13.21 -11.39 -11.83
N LEU A 76 12.16 -12.16 -11.56
CA LEU A 76 11.44 -12.22 -10.31
C LEU A 76 11.56 -13.62 -9.71
N LEU A 77 11.73 -13.68 -8.40
CA LEU A 77 11.77 -14.91 -7.62
C LEU A 77 10.56 -14.94 -6.69
N ASP A 78 9.63 -15.87 -6.94
CA ASP A 78 8.54 -16.15 -6.00
C ASP A 78 9.02 -17.15 -4.96
N LEU A 79 8.76 -16.81 -3.70
CA LEU A 79 9.08 -17.61 -2.54
C LEU A 79 7.82 -17.80 -1.70
N THR A 80 7.59 -18.99 -1.18
CA THR A 80 6.67 -19.20 -0.05
C THR A 80 7.46 -19.68 1.15
N VAL A 81 7.64 -18.79 2.12
CA VAL A 81 8.62 -18.93 3.21
C VAL A 81 7.95 -18.89 4.58
N ALA A 82 8.48 -19.69 5.50
CA ALA A 82 8.14 -19.69 6.92
C ALA A 82 9.41 -19.90 7.75
N ALA A 83 9.49 -19.32 8.94
CA ALA A 83 10.60 -19.48 9.87
C ALA A 83 10.09 -20.07 11.20
N PRO A 84 9.98 -21.40 11.33
CA PRO A 84 9.49 -22.00 12.56
C PRO A 84 10.26 -21.57 13.80
N GLY A 85 9.51 -21.14 14.83
CA GLY A 85 10.06 -20.62 16.08
C GLY A 85 10.31 -19.11 16.11
N THR A 86 10.04 -18.40 15.00
CA THR A 86 9.97 -16.93 14.97
C THR A 86 8.54 -16.46 15.14
N ASP A 87 8.39 -15.24 15.67
CA ASP A 87 7.15 -14.51 15.82
C ASP A 87 7.46 -13.01 15.86
N TRP A 88 7.01 -12.25 14.86
CA TRP A 88 7.19 -10.79 14.79
C TRP A 88 6.71 -10.04 16.04
N ALA A 89 5.79 -10.63 16.82
CA ALA A 89 5.29 -10.03 18.07
C ALA A 89 6.23 -10.19 19.28
N VAL A 90 7.31 -10.98 19.15
CA VAL A 90 8.13 -11.39 20.30
C VAL A 90 9.57 -10.95 20.10
N SER A 91 10.06 -10.10 21.01
CA SER A 91 11.44 -9.65 20.98
C SER A 91 12.44 -10.81 21.08
N GLY A 92 13.48 -10.80 20.25
CA GLY A 92 14.47 -11.87 20.10
C GLY A 92 13.99 -13.07 19.26
N LYS A 93 12.77 -13.00 18.71
CA LYS A 93 12.18 -14.00 17.81
C LYS A 93 11.60 -13.39 16.53
N GLU A 94 11.89 -12.14 16.24
CA GLU A 94 11.19 -11.33 15.23
C GLU A 94 11.18 -11.99 13.86
N SER A 95 12.36 -12.37 13.34
CA SER A 95 12.49 -12.87 11.97
C SER A 95 13.67 -13.80 11.74
N ALA A 96 13.62 -14.48 10.60
CA ALA A 96 14.79 -15.04 9.93
C ALA A 96 15.07 -14.25 8.64
N VAL A 97 16.33 -14.07 8.29
CA VAL A 97 16.74 -13.40 7.05
C VAL A 97 17.43 -14.39 6.11
N LEU A 98 16.96 -14.43 4.86
CA LEU A 98 17.64 -15.10 3.75
C LEU A 98 18.27 -14.06 2.84
N SER A 99 19.59 -14.08 2.70
CA SER A 99 20.26 -13.36 1.62
C SER A 99 20.20 -14.17 0.34
N VAL A 100 19.72 -13.54 -0.73
CA VAL A 100 19.57 -14.13 -2.06
C VAL A 100 20.75 -13.72 -2.92
N TYR A 101 21.37 -14.71 -3.54
CA TYR A 101 22.46 -14.52 -4.49
C TYR A 101 22.11 -15.13 -5.85
N VAL A 102 22.53 -14.48 -6.93
CA VAL A 102 22.51 -15.06 -8.28
C VAL A 102 23.93 -15.09 -8.81
N ASP A 103 24.41 -16.28 -9.20
CA ASP A 103 25.77 -16.47 -9.73
C ASP A 103 26.89 -15.88 -8.84
N ARG A 104 26.66 -15.93 -7.52
CA ARG A 104 27.50 -15.40 -6.42
C ARG A 104 27.42 -13.89 -6.22
N ARG A 105 26.58 -13.16 -6.96
CA ARG A 105 26.27 -11.76 -6.71
C ARG A 105 25.11 -11.65 -5.72
N TYR A 106 25.24 -10.79 -4.73
CA TYR A 106 24.20 -10.52 -3.73
C TYR A 106 23.14 -9.61 -4.34
N GLU A 107 21.88 -10.03 -4.36
CA GLU A 107 20.80 -9.29 -5.04
C GLU A 107 19.83 -8.64 -4.05
N THR A 108 19.42 -9.37 -3.00
CA THR A 108 18.43 -8.88 -2.02
C THR A 108 18.46 -9.73 -0.75
N ASP A 109 17.98 -9.17 0.35
CA ASP A 109 17.54 -9.92 1.53
C ASP A 109 16.02 -10.17 1.48
N VAL A 110 15.60 -11.25 2.13
CA VAL A 110 14.20 -11.64 2.34
C VAL A 110 13.99 -11.81 3.84
N VAL A 111 13.10 -11.01 4.43
CA VAL A 111 12.76 -11.06 5.86
C VAL A 111 11.53 -11.94 6.04
N VAL A 112 11.71 -13.03 6.78
CA VAL A 112 10.67 -14.01 7.10
C VAL A 112 10.17 -13.76 8.51
N THR A 113 9.01 -13.11 8.62
CA THR A 113 8.49 -12.50 9.85
C THR A 113 7.78 -13.47 10.81
N GLY A 114 7.69 -14.76 10.48
CA GLY A 114 6.97 -15.71 11.33
C GLY A 114 7.00 -17.15 10.83
N ASP A 115 6.35 -18.01 11.59
CA ASP A 115 6.23 -19.45 11.34
C ASP A 115 5.11 -19.84 10.36
N ALA A 116 4.20 -18.92 10.05
CA ALA A 116 3.19 -19.10 9.02
C ALA A 116 3.80 -18.90 7.62
N PRO A 117 3.49 -19.77 6.64
CA PRO A 117 3.93 -19.57 5.26
C PRO A 117 3.38 -18.27 4.65
N VAL A 118 4.27 -17.44 4.13
CA VAL A 118 3.95 -16.20 3.41
C VAL A 118 4.55 -16.25 2.02
N ALA A 119 3.74 -15.93 1.01
CA ALA A 119 4.22 -15.72 -0.35
C ALA A 119 4.85 -14.33 -0.46
N GLN A 120 6.09 -14.27 -0.94
CA GLN A 120 6.83 -13.04 -1.21
C GLN A 120 7.44 -13.15 -2.60
N GLN A 121 7.46 -12.05 -3.35
CA GLN A 121 8.09 -11.96 -4.66
C GLN A 121 9.16 -10.88 -4.62
N VAL A 122 10.39 -11.24 -4.96
CA VAL A 122 11.53 -10.32 -4.99
C VAL A 122 12.13 -10.26 -6.39
N ALA A 123 12.61 -9.10 -6.79
CA ALA A 123 13.38 -8.91 -8.01
C ALA A 123 14.84 -9.35 -7.81
N LEU A 124 15.43 -9.86 -8.89
CA LEU A 124 16.84 -10.25 -8.98
C LEU A 124 17.60 -9.40 -10.02
N GLY A 125 16.93 -8.41 -10.61
CA GLY A 125 17.43 -7.60 -11.72
C GLY A 125 17.53 -8.38 -13.03
N HIS A 126 18.30 -7.83 -13.98
CA HIS A 126 18.46 -8.39 -15.31
C HIS A 126 19.24 -9.72 -15.32
N LEU A 127 18.63 -10.77 -15.89
CA LEU A 127 19.30 -12.04 -16.19
C LEU A 127 19.45 -12.24 -17.70
N ASN A 128 20.60 -12.78 -18.09
CA ASN A 128 20.82 -13.22 -19.47
C ASN A 128 20.05 -14.52 -19.74
N ARG A 129 19.75 -14.81 -21.01
CA ARG A 129 19.23 -16.15 -21.37
C ARG A 129 20.27 -17.21 -21.02
N GLY A 130 19.89 -18.22 -20.24
CA GLY A 130 20.80 -19.31 -19.92
C GLY A 130 20.62 -19.91 -18.53
N PRO A 131 21.54 -20.80 -18.13
CA PRO A 131 21.57 -21.33 -16.78
C PRO A 131 22.10 -20.29 -15.80
N HIS A 132 21.49 -20.25 -14.61
CA HIS A 132 21.92 -19.44 -13.47
C HIS A 132 21.88 -20.29 -12.20
N LEU A 133 22.55 -19.82 -11.16
CA LEU A 133 22.51 -20.44 -9.83
C LEU A 133 21.98 -19.45 -8.80
N VAL A 134 20.78 -19.71 -8.28
CA VAL A 134 20.23 -18.96 -7.15
C VAL A 134 20.70 -19.62 -5.86
N GLU A 135 21.34 -18.87 -4.96
CA GLU A 135 21.70 -19.32 -3.62
C GLU A 135 20.86 -18.56 -2.58
N LEU A 136 20.10 -19.30 -1.79
CA LEU A 136 19.42 -18.79 -0.59
C LEU A 136 20.31 -19.11 0.62
N ARG A 137 20.88 -18.08 1.25
CA ARG A 137 21.76 -18.23 2.40
C ARG A 137 21.08 -17.69 3.66
N PHE A 138 21.06 -18.49 4.72
CA PHE A 138 20.60 -18.02 6.02
C PHE A 138 21.63 -17.07 6.62
N THR A 139 21.20 -15.86 6.95
CA THR A 139 22.09 -14.79 7.42
C THR A 139 21.90 -14.59 8.92
N GLY A 140 22.74 -15.30 9.69
CA GLY A 140 22.57 -15.46 11.14
C GLY A 140 22.76 -14.20 11.96
N GLU A 141 23.59 -13.29 11.47
CA GLU A 141 23.88 -11.97 12.02
C GLU A 141 22.74 -10.97 11.80
N ARG A 142 21.91 -11.17 10.77
CA ARG A 142 20.72 -10.36 10.48
C ARG A 142 19.44 -10.98 11.05
N SER A 143 19.50 -12.19 11.57
CA SER A 143 18.31 -12.96 12.02
C SER A 143 18.18 -12.97 13.54
N ALA A 144 16.95 -12.91 14.03
CA ALA A 144 16.65 -13.03 15.45
C ALA A 144 17.27 -14.32 16.05
N PRO A 145 17.84 -14.29 17.28
CA PRO A 145 18.55 -15.44 17.85
C PRO A 145 17.76 -16.74 17.88
N ALA A 146 16.44 -16.68 18.03
CA ALA A 146 15.56 -17.84 18.03
C ALA A 146 15.37 -18.48 16.64
N ALA A 147 15.54 -17.73 15.56
CA ALA A 147 15.42 -18.25 14.19
C ALA A 147 16.50 -19.29 13.91
N LYS A 148 16.12 -20.56 13.68
CA LYS A 148 17.07 -21.66 13.42
C LYS A 148 17.05 -22.17 11.99
N ARG A 149 15.97 -21.94 11.26
CA ARG A 149 15.80 -22.36 9.87
C ARG A 149 14.74 -21.51 9.18
N VAL A 150 14.75 -21.55 7.85
CA VAL A 150 13.64 -21.11 7.00
C VAL A 150 13.19 -22.31 6.16
N ASP A 151 11.90 -22.60 6.21
CA ASP A 151 11.25 -23.60 5.37
C ASP A 151 10.71 -22.89 4.12
N VAL A 152 11.16 -23.34 2.94
CA VAL A 152 10.76 -22.84 1.62
C VAL A 152 9.85 -23.88 1.00
N SER A 153 8.59 -23.53 0.80
CA SER A 153 7.55 -24.41 0.24
C SER A 153 7.14 -24.03 -1.19
N GLY A 154 7.52 -22.83 -1.64
CA GLY A 154 7.37 -22.35 -3.01
C GLY A 154 8.66 -21.69 -3.47
N PHE A 155 9.07 -21.99 -4.70
CA PHE A 155 10.24 -21.42 -5.36
C PHE A 155 10.03 -21.48 -6.88
N SER A 156 9.86 -20.32 -7.53
CA SER A 156 9.78 -20.17 -8.99
C SER A 156 10.52 -18.92 -9.43
N LEU A 157 11.07 -18.98 -10.65
CA LEU A 157 11.74 -17.85 -11.30
C LEU A 157 10.92 -17.46 -12.53
N ASP A 158 10.45 -16.22 -12.57
CA ASP A 158 9.88 -15.61 -13.76
C ASP A 158 10.87 -14.61 -14.37
N VAL A 159 10.84 -14.44 -15.69
CA VAL A 159 11.72 -13.51 -16.41
C VAL A 159 10.92 -12.76 -17.46
N HIS A 160 10.80 -11.45 -17.27
CA HIS A 160 10.10 -10.54 -18.17
C HIS A 160 11.08 -9.91 -19.16
N GLY A 161 10.93 -10.22 -20.44
CA GLY A 161 11.73 -9.66 -21.52
C GLY A 161 11.17 -8.33 -22.05
N ARG A 162 11.93 -7.64 -22.91
CA ARG A 162 11.57 -6.30 -23.44
C ARG A 162 10.20 -6.21 -24.15
N SER A 163 9.63 -7.32 -24.58
CA SER A 163 8.31 -7.36 -25.23
C SER A 163 7.14 -7.48 -24.26
N ASP A 164 7.41 -7.78 -22.99
CA ASP A 164 6.37 -7.90 -21.97
C ASP A 164 5.94 -6.50 -21.50
N THR A 165 4.64 -6.34 -21.24
CA THR A 165 4.06 -5.04 -20.87
C THR A 165 4.63 -4.48 -19.57
N ASP A 166 5.05 -5.38 -18.67
CA ASP A 166 5.53 -5.03 -17.33
C ASP A 166 7.04 -4.79 -17.28
N TYR A 167 7.75 -5.04 -18.40
CA TYR A 167 9.21 -4.95 -18.45
C TYR A 167 9.74 -3.59 -17.98
N SER A 168 9.16 -2.50 -18.46
CA SER A 168 9.61 -1.15 -18.10
C SER A 168 9.42 -0.87 -16.60
N ALA A 169 8.33 -1.34 -16.00
CA ALA A 169 8.09 -1.21 -14.57
C ALA A 169 9.12 -1.99 -13.75
N LEU A 170 9.54 -3.16 -14.21
CA LEU A 170 10.57 -3.94 -13.53
C LEU A 170 11.97 -3.35 -13.73
N ARG A 171 12.31 -2.93 -14.96
CA ARG A 171 13.64 -2.41 -15.35
C ARG A 171 14.04 -1.17 -14.55
N PHE A 172 13.08 -0.32 -14.22
CA PHE A 172 13.34 0.93 -13.49
C PHE A 172 12.92 0.86 -12.01
N ALA A 173 12.56 -0.34 -11.51
CA ALA A 173 12.23 -0.51 -10.11
C ALA A 173 13.45 -0.21 -9.21
N PRO A 174 13.26 0.51 -8.09
CA PRO A 174 14.34 0.87 -7.19
C PRO A 174 14.84 -0.32 -6.36
N ILE A 175 16.15 -0.34 -6.10
CA ILE A 175 16.75 -1.15 -5.04
C ILE A 175 16.75 -0.29 -3.77
N LEU A 176 16.08 -0.77 -2.73
CA LEU A 176 15.99 -0.08 -1.44
C LEU A 176 17.01 -0.65 -0.46
N HIS A 177 17.90 0.17 0.05
CA HIS A 177 18.79 -0.13 1.15
C HIS A 177 18.16 0.18 2.49
N GLY A 178 18.54 -0.62 3.48
CA GLY A 178 17.98 -0.54 4.82
C GLY A 178 18.25 0.80 5.50
N ARG A 179 17.42 1.09 6.50
CA ARG A 179 17.57 2.15 7.49
C ARG A 179 18.69 1.76 8.45
N ASP A 180 19.51 2.70 8.89
CA ASP A 180 20.55 2.50 9.91
C ASP A 180 20.59 3.60 10.99
N LEU A 181 19.45 4.26 11.22
CA LEU A 181 19.30 5.26 12.27
C LEU A 181 19.64 4.72 13.67
N ALA A 182 20.68 5.29 14.29
CA ALA A 182 21.19 4.86 15.59
C ALA A 182 20.14 4.85 16.73
N ALA A 183 19.07 5.63 16.62
CA ALA A 183 17.98 5.67 17.60
C ALA A 183 17.14 4.37 17.63
N TYR A 184 17.22 3.55 16.58
CA TYR A 184 16.34 2.40 16.36
C TYR A 184 17.09 1.07 16.23
N GLY A 185 18.44 1.09 16.27
CA GLY A 185 19.24 -0.12 16.32
C GLY A 185 20.55 0.01 15.55
N ASP A 186 20.92 -1.09 14.90
CA ASP A 186 22.09 -1.19 14.03
C ASP A 186 21.68 -1.23 12.55
N ALA A 187 22.66 -1.45 11.67
CA ALA A 187 22.46 -1.51 10.22
C ALA A 187 21.49 -2.62 9.75
N ASN A 188 21.10 -3.55 10.63
CA ASN A 188 20.16 -4.65 10.32
C ASN A 188 18.77 -4.41 10.90
N GLN A 189 18.44 -3.21 11.39
CA GLN A 189 17.17 -2.96 12.08
C GLN A 189 15.93 -3.31 11.25
N ASN A 190 15.98 -3.23 9.91
CA ASN A 190 14.89 -3.68 9.04
C ASN A 190 14.62 -5.19 9.06
N ALA A 191 15.45 -5.98 9.74
CA ALA A 191 15.13 -7.36 10.06
C ALA A 191 14.20 -7.50 11.28
N THR A 192 14.00 -6.43 12.06
CA THR A 192 13.24 -6.47 13.32
C THR A 192 12.15 -5.41 13.43
N THR A 193 12.22 -4.32 12.66
CA THR A 193 11.27 -3.19 12.66
C THR A 193 11.27 -2.51 11.31
N ASP A 194 10.18 -1.86 10.90
CA ASP A 194 10.06 -1.13 9.62
C ASP A 194 10.63 -1.92 8.43
N THR A 195 10.28 -3.20 8.31
CA THR A 195 10.78 -4.01 7.20
C THR A 195 10.00 -3.67 5.93
N PRO A 196 10.65 -3.45 4.77
CA PRO A 196 9.95 -3.31 3.50
C PRO A 196 9.15 -4.57 3.19
N LEU A 197 7.84 -4.45 3.01
CA LEU A 197 6.92 -5.57 2.82
C LEU A 197 6.56 -5.80 1.36
N ILE A 198 6.05 -4.76 0.70
CA ILE A 198 5.52 -4.81 -0.66
C ILE A 198 5.95 -3.55 -1.39
N ALA A 199 6.39 -3.70 -2.64
CA ALA A 199 6.49 -2.59 -3.58
C ALA A 199 5.40 -2.69 -4.64
N TRP A 200 5.05 -1.56 -5.23
CA TRP A 200 4.19 -1.51 -6.41
C TRP A 200 4.59 -0.31 -7.27
N HIS A 201 4.11 -0.31 -8.51
CA HIS A 201 4.23 0.83 -9.40
C HIS A 201 2.85 1.36 -9.81
N GLU A 202 2.83 2.64 -10.16
CA GLU A 202 1.73 3.29 -10.85
C GLU A 202 2.27 3.95 -12.11
N SER A 203 1.49 3.87 -13.19
CA SER A 203 1.82 4.45 -14.49
C SER A 203 0.82 5.54 -14.84
N SER A 204 1.31 6.69 -15.27
CA SER A 204 0.49 7.83 -15.72
C SER A 204 1.12 8.50 -16.94
N SER A 205 0.33 9.19 -17.76
CA SER A 205 0.89 10.04 -18.81
C SER A 205 1.79 11.13 -18.23
N ALA A 206 2.92 11.39 -18.86
CA ALA A 206 3.77 12.53 -18.53
C ALA A 206 3.33 13.80 -19.27
N ALA A 207 4.04 14.91 -19.04
CA ALA A 207 3.70 16.20 -19.64
C ALA A 207 3.90 16.21 -21.16
N ASP A 208 4.98 15.57 -21.63
CA ASP A 208 5.27 15.45 -23.05
C ASP A 208 4.44 14.32 -23.69
N PRO A 209 3.81 14.55 -24.86
CA PRO A 209 2.99 13.54 -25.52
C PRO A 209 3.77 12.25 -25.82
N GLY A 210 3.17 11.10 -25.49
CA GLY A 210 3.79 9.78 -25.71
C GLY A 210 4.71 9.34 -24.57
N HIS A 211 5.08 10.23 -23.65
CA HIS A 211 5.89 9.89 -22.49
C HIS A 211 5.03 9.30 -21.36
N THR A 212 5.64 8.41 -20.57
CA THR A 212 5.01 7.73 -19.43
C THR A 212 5.80 8.01 -18.16
N ARG A 213 5.11 8.42 -17.09
CA ARG A 213 5.70 8.53 -15.76
C ARG A 213 5.38 7.26 -14.97
N LEU A 214 6.43 6.59 -14.50
CA LEU A 214 6.34 5.52 -13.52
C LEU A 214 6.62 6.08 -12.14
N THR A 215 5.78 5.76 -11.17
CA THR A 215 5.97 6.10 -9.75
C THR A 215 5.95 4.82 -8.94
N TYR A 216 6.97 4.63 -8.10
CA TYR A 216 7.17 3.45 -7.27
C TYR A 216 6.94 3.79 -5.81
N SER A 217 6.29 2.87 -5.11
CA SER A 217 5.97 3.02 -3.72
C SER A 217 6.20 1.73 -2.95
N ILE A 218 6.42 1.87 -1.64
CA ILE A 218 6.71 0.77 -0.73
C ILE A 218 5.80 0.87 0.50
N ILE A 219 5.42 -0.30 1.01
CA ILE A 219 4.80 -0.47 2.32
C ILE A 219 5.87 -0.96 3.29
N TRP A 220 6.11 -0.25 4.38
CA TRP A 220 6.92 -0.72 5.50
C TRP A 220 6.05 -1.24 6.62
N SER A 221 6.57 -2.14 7.44
CA SER A 221 5.80 -2.76 8.51
C SER A 221 5.33 -1.80 9.62
N ASN A 222 5.99 -0.65 9.78
CA ASN A 222 5.62 0.40 10.71
C ASN A 222 6.06 1.81 10.21
N GLU A 223 5.55 2.85 10.87
CA GLU A 223 6.09 4.22 10.88
C GLU A 223 6.61 4.53 12.30
N ASP A 224 7.90 4.84 12.41
CA ASP A 224 8.61 5.02 13.68
C ASP A 224 8.72 6.49 14.14
N GLY A 225 8.32 7.44 13.30
CA GLY A 225 8.36 8.86 13.60
C GLY A 225 7.49 9.68 12.65
N GLY A 226 7.30 10.97 12.95
CA GLY A 226 6.40 11.82 12.18
C GLY A 226 4.99 11.80 12.78
N THR A 227 4.15 10.86 12.36
CA THR A 227 2.79 10.70 12.87
C THR A 227 2.76 9.74 14.07
N ASN A 228 2.10 10.11 15.16
CA ASN A 228 1.98 9.19 16.31
C ASN A 228 1.01 8.03 16.02
N THR A 229 1.17 6.90 16.70
CA THR A 229 0.41 5.66 16.42
C THR A 229 -1.11 5.81 16.47
N PRO A 230 -1.71 6.52 17.46
CA PRO A 230 -3.14 6.83 17.44
C PRO A 230 -3.60 7.56 16.18
N ALA A 231 -2.86 8.61 15.79
CA ALA A 231 -3.15 9.38 14.58
C ALA A 231 -2.95 8.53 13.32
N LEU A 232 -2.04 7.55 13.32
CA LEU A 232 -1.87 6.62 12.20
C LEU A 232 -3.12 5.77 11.98
N MET A 233 -3.64 5.16 13.04
CA MET A 233 -4.88 4.39 13.01
C MET A 233 -6.05 5.28 12.55
N ALA A 234 -6.23 6.44 13.17
CA ALA A 234 -7.31 7.36 12.84
C ALA A 234 -7.26 7.90 11.39
N ARG A 235 -6.10 8.39 10.95
CA ARG A 235 -5.95 9.10 9.68
C ARG A 235 -5.69 8.18 8.50
N TRP A 236 -5.03 7.04 8.71
CA TRP A 236 -4.57 6.16 7.64
C TRP A 236 -5.14 4.75 7.74
N GLY A 237 -5.71 4.36 8.87
CA GLY A 237 -6.30 3.04 9.08
C GLY A 237 -5.27 1.92 9.21
N ARG A 238 -4.03 2.25 9.58
CA ARG A 238 -2.89 1.34 9.67
C ARG A 238 -1.75 1.99 10.46
N THR A 239 -0.83 1.18 10.98
CA THR A 239 0.48 1.65 11.51
C THR A 239 1.64 1.38 10.55
N THR A 240 1.49 0.48 9.57
CA THR A 240 2.44 0.35 8.46
C THR A 240 2.59 1.69 7.77
N ASP A 241 3.80 2.05 7.35
CA ASP A 241 4.03 3.23 6.53
C ASP A 241 3.84 2.90 5.04
N ILE A 242 3.42 3.89 4.27
CA ILE A 242 3.23 3.78 2.82
C ILE A 242 3.72 5.08 2.19
N GLU A 243 4.80 5.00 1.43
CA GLU A 243 5.39 6.15 0.74
C GLU A 243 5.74 5.84 -0.71
N TRP A 244 5.65 6.86 -1.57
CA TRP A 244 6.31 6.80 -2.87
C TRP A 244 7.78 7.12 -2.67
N ILE A 245 8.66 6.38 -3.32
CA ILE A 245 10.10 6.51 -3.11
C ILE A 245 10.83 7.00 -4.35
N TYR A 246 10.28 6.76 -5.53
CA TYR A 246 10.97 7.06 -6.77
C TYR A 246 9.97 7.26 -7.91
N ALA A 247 10.28 8.18 -8.82
CA ALA A 247 9.54 8.34 -10.05
C ALA A 247 10.49 8.67 -11.21
N VAL A 248 10.19 8.12 -12.38
CA VAL A 248 10.97 8.27 -13.60
C VAL A 248 10.04 8.51 -14.78
N GLU A 249 10.46 9.37 -15.71
CA GLU A 249 9.78 9.56 -16.98
C GLU A 249 10.46 8.72 -18.06
N LEU A 250 9.65 8.03 -18.86
CA LEU A 250 10.05 7.26 -20.01
C LEU A 250 9.57 7.94 -21.28
N ASP A 251 10.43 7.99 -22.28
CA ASP A 251 10.09 8.50 -23.61
C ASP A 251 9.18 7.52 -24.39
N GLU A 252 8.83 7.90 -25.61
CA GLU A 252 8.00 7.08 -26.51
C GLU A 252 8.60 5.71 -26.88
N ASN A 253 9.90 5.50 -26.63
CA ASN A 253 10.61 4.25 -26.84
C ASN A 253 10.75 3.41 -25.55
N GLY A 254 10.21 3.90 -24.43
CA GLY A 254 10.36 3.27 -23.12
C GLY A 254 11.75 3.45 -22.50
N GLU A 255 12.52 4.42 -22.97
CA GLU A 255 13.83 4.76 -22.41
C GLU A 255 13.72 5.94 -21.43
N ARG A 256 14.57 5.94 -20.41
CA ARG A 256 14.60 6.99 -19.38
C ARG A 256 14.85 8.37 -20.01
N VAL A 257 13.98 9.33 -19.72
CA VAL A 257 14.22 10.75 -20.04
C VAL A 257 15.33 11.28 -19.11
N PRO A 258 16.47 11.75 -19.63
CA PRO A 258 17.59 12.19 -18.80
C PRO A 258 17.22 13.30 -17.81
N GLY A 259 17.48 13.09 -16.52
CA GLY A 259 17.23 14.06 -15.45
C GLY A 259 15.77 14.15 -14.99
N SER A 260 14.88 13.28 -15.48
CA SER A 260 13.46 13.23 -15.06
C SER A 260 13.24 12.62 -13.68
N ASP A 261 14.21 11.85 -13.24
CA ASP A 261 14.22 11.06 -12.03
C ASP A 261 14.05 11.91 -10.78
N THR A 262 13.09 11.53 -9.95
CA THR A 262 12.80 12.19 -8.68
C THR A 262 12.55 11.17 -7.59
N TYR A 263 12.83 11.55 -6.34
CA TYR A 263 12.58 10.71 -5.16
C TYR A 263 11.98 11.54 -4.03
N GLN A 264 11.36 10.85 -3.07
CA GLN A 264 10.79 11.49 -1.88
C GLN A 264 11.85 11.55 -0.76
N ALA A 265 12.51 12.69 -0.69
CA ALA A 265 13.57 13.00 0.26
C ALA A 265 13.01 13.34 1.66
N PRO A 266 13.86 13.44 2.70
CA PRO A 266 13.45 13.82 4.04
C PRO A 266 12.54 15.07 4.08
N ASN A 267 11.57 15.06 4.99
CA ASN A 267 10.49 16.05 5.08
C ASN A 267 9.52 16.03 3.89
N HIS A 268 9.37 14.88 3.23
CA HIS A 268 8.53 14.69 2.04
C HIS A 268 8.87 15.62 0.87
N GLN A 269 10.14 16.02 0.74
CA GLN A 269 10.58 16.85 -0.37
C GLN A 269 10.70 16.03 -1.65
N THR A 270 10.25 16.56 -2.78
CA THR A 270 10.55 15.97 -4.09
C THR A 270 11.87 16.54 -4.59
N LEU A 271 12.92 15.73 -4.63
CA LEU A 271 14.23 16.10 -5.14
C LEU A 271 14.57 15.31 -6.40
N HIS A 272 15.45 15.86 -7.24
CA HIS A 272 16.01 15.12 -8.36
C HIS A 272 17.01 14.09 -7.87
N PHE A 273 16.95 12.88 -8.42
CA PHE A 273 17.89 11.81 -8.08
C PHE A 273 19.30 12.12 -8.61
N GLN A 274 20.28 12.10 -7.72
CA GLN A 274 21.71 12.29 -7.99
C GLN A 274 22.55 11.05 -7.59
N GLY A 275 21.90 10.00 -7.10
CA GLY A 275 22.53 8.76 -6.66
C GLY A 275 23.06 7.90 -7.80
N THR A 276 23.33 6.63 -7.47
CA THR A 276 23.90 5.66 -8.43
C THR A 276 22.86 4.64 -8.86
N TYR A 277 23.08 4.09 -10.06
CA TYR A 277 22.28 2.99 -10.59
C TYR A 277 23.04 1.68 -10.54
N GLU A 278 22.31 0.60 -10.30
CA GLU A 278 22.73 -0.75 -10.59
C GLU A 278 21.98 -1.24 -11.84
N GLY A 279 22.65 -1.25 -12.99
CA GLY A 279 21.93 -1.34 -14.26
C GLY A 279 21.04 -0.11 -14.45
N ASP A 280 19.73 -0.30 -14.59
CA ASP A 280 18.73 0.77 -14.66
C ASP A 280 17.97 0.99 -13.33
N HIS A 281 18.34 0.25 -12.28
CA HIS A 281 17.69 0.35 -10.97
C HIS A 281 18.36 1.44 -10.12
N PRO A 282 17.65 2.50 -9.71
CA PRO A 282 18.21 3.47 -8.77
C PRO A 282 18.44 2.81 -7.42
N GLN A 283 19.56 3.15 -6.77
CA GLN A 283 19.84 2.75 -5.39
C GLN A 283 19.39 3.87 -4.45
N LEU A 284 18.46 3.56 -3.56
CA LEU A 284 17.92 4.47 -2.54
C LEU A 284 18.08 3.84 -1.16
N GLN A 285 18.21 4.65 -0.11
CA GLN A 285 18.27 4.17 1.27
C GLN A 285 17.13 4.78 2.08
N THR A 286 16.44 3.98 2.89
CA THR A 286 15.54 4.52 3.92
C THR A 286 16.37 5.32 4.93
N CYS A 287 16.20 6.64 5.03
CA CYS A 287 17.10 7.50 5.82
C CYS A 287 16.40 8.32 6.90
N THR A 288 15.08 8.17 7.08
CA THR A 288 14.33 8.83 8.16
C THR A 288 13.50 7.84 8.96
N SER A 289 12.99 8.26 10.12
CA SER A 289 12.11 7.45 10.97
C SER A 289 10.67 7.35 10.42
N ASN A 290 10.31 8.18 9.45
CA ASN A 290 9.06 8.14 8.70
C ASN A 290 9.31 7.63 7.26
N ASN A 291 10.28 6.74 7.10
CA ASN A 291 10.67 6.01 5.89
C ASN A 291 10.90 6.80 4.59
N ASN A 292 11.08 8.12 4.63
CA ASN A 292 11.58 8.86 3.47
C ASN A 292 13.00 8.40 3.13
N VAL A 293 13.36 8.54 1.85
CA VAL A 293 14.56 7.94 1.30
C VAL A 293 15.62 8.97 0.94
N CYS A 294 16.87 8.53 0.86
CA CYS A 294 18.01 9.29 0.39
C CYS A 294 18.62 8.57 -0.82
N ASP A 295 19.29 9.31 -1.70
CA ASP A 295 19.99 8.80 -2.87
C ASP A 295 21.49 8.56 -2.64
N GLU A 296 21.95 8.76 -1.40
CA GLU A 296 23.20 8.25 -0.87
C GLU A 296 22.93 6.96 -0.08
N VAL A 297 23.78 5.96 -0.29
CA VAL A 297 23.60 4.60 0.25
C VAL A 297 24.87 4.14 0.93
N ASP A 298 24.74 3.69 2.17
CA ASP A 298 25.82 3.07 2.96
C ASP A 298 25.37 1.81 3.74
N ASN A 299 24.07 1.52 3.79
CA ASN A 299 23.56 0.34 4.47
C ASN A 299 23.78 -0.95 3.62
N PRO A 300 24.36 -2.02 4.21
CA PRO A 300 24.64 -3.27 3.51
C PRO A 300 23.43 -4.21 3.35
N MET A 301 22.36 -4.00 4.11
CA MET A 301 21.08 -4.67 3.94
C MET A 301 20.36 -4.01 2.76
N ARG A 302 19.88 -4.81 1.81
CA ARG A 302 19.15 -4.28 0.64
C ARG A 302 17.95 -5.16 0.35
N PHE A 303 16.92 -4.52 -0.17
CA PHE A 303 15.61 -5.05 -0.43
C PHE A 303 15.27 -4.71 -1.87
N PHE A 304 14.86 -5.73 -2.60
CA PHE A 304 14.40 -5.59 -3.96
C PHE A 304 13.03 -6.26 -4.10
N PRO A 305 12.00 -5.79 -3.39
CA PRO A 305 10.65 -6.32 -3.55
C PRO A 305 10.19 -6.15 -4.99
N SER A 306 9.41 -7.09 -5.50
CA SER A 306 8.81 -6.96 -6.82
C SER A 306 7.94 -5.71 -6.90
N ALA A 307 8.16 -4.89 -7.92
CA ALA A 307 7.31 -3.76 -8.24
C ALA A 307 6.21 -4.12 -9.25
N LEU A 308 6.00 -5.40 -9.58
CA LEU A 308 5.04 -5.85 -10.59
C LEU A 308 3.60 -5.49 -10.22
N GLN A 309 3.28 -5.49 -8.92
CA GLN A 309 1.96 -5.12 -8.46
C GLN A 309 1.64 -3.66 -8.81
N THR A 310 0.35 -3.38 -8.95
CA THR A 310 -0.20 -2.05 -9.20
C THR A 310 -1.36 -1.77 -8.25
N ARG A 311 -1.58 -0.49 -7.94
CA ARG A 311 -2.78 -0.03 -7.25
C ARG A 311 -3.91 0.15 -8.25
N PRO A 312 -5.08 -0.49 -8.05
CA PRO A 312 -6.21 -0.28 -8.95
C PRO A 312 -6.65 1.19 -8.97
N ALA A 313 -7.00 1.70 -10.16
CA ALA A 313 -7.42 3.08 -10.32
C ALA A 313 -8.63 3.42 -9.43
N GLY A 314 -8.58 4.60 -8.78
CA GLY A 314 -9.65 5.05 -7.90
C GLY A 314 -9.79 4.26 -6.60
N LYS A 315 -8.74 3.52 -6.18
CA LYS A 315 -8.64 2.86 -4.87
C LYS A 315 -7.64 3.54 -3.94
N ALA A 316 -7.89 3.39 -2.64
CA ALA A 316 -6.96 3.79 -1.60
C ALA A 316 -5.64 3.00 -1.72
N ARG A 317 -4.54 3.54 -1.19
CA ARG A 317 -3.22 2.85 -1.24
C ARG A 317 -3.26 1.51 -0.50
N GLU A 318 -4.10 1.42 0.51
CA GLU A 318 -4.33 0.23 1.33
C GLU A 318 -4.96 -0.94 0.54
N ALA A 319 -5.46 -0.71 -0.70
CA ALA A 319 -5.86 -1.80 -1.58
C ALA A 319 -4.70 -2.77 -1.91
N VAL A 320 -3.45 -2.30 -1.85
CA VAL A 320 -2.25 -3.14 -1.98
C VAL A 320 -2.08 -4.04 -0.74
N MET A 321 -2.41 -3.55 0.46
CA MET A 321 -2.45 -4.37 1.68
C MET A 321 -3.61 -5.37 1.64
N ASP A 322 -4.78 -4.96 1.15
CA ASP A 322 -5.95 -5.84 1.01
C ASP A 322 -5.64 -7.06 0.12
N ALA A 323 -4.86 -6.86 -0.94
CA ALA A 323 -4.38 -7.92 -1.83
C ALA A 323 -3.25 -8.77 -1.20
N ASN A 324 -2.59 -8.26 -0.15
CA ASN A 324 -1.50 -8.89 0.59
C ASN A 324 -1.83 -8.95 2.09
N PRO A 325 -2.87 -9.70 2.51
CA PRO A 325 -3.46 -9.59 3.84
C PRO A 325 -2.51 -9.91 5.00
N TRP A 326 -1.41 -10.61 4.72
CA TRP A 326 -0.35 -10.88 5.71
C TRP A 326 0.32 -9.59 6.22
N THR A 327 0.24 -8.48 5.48
CA THR A 327 0.75 -7.17 5.91
C THR A 327 0.03 -6.65 7.17
N TYR A 328 -1.26 -6.92 7.35
CA TYR A 328 -2.01 -6.59 8.57
C TYR A 328 -1.53 -7.38 9.79
N LEU A 329 -1.14 -8.64 9.59
CA LEU A 329 -0.57 -9.47 10.65
C LEU A 329 0.77 -8.89 11.11
N VAL A 330 1.66 -8.52 10.18
CA VAL A 330 2.95 -7.93 10.52
C VAL A 330 2.76 -6.59 11.23
N MET A 331 1.89 -5.72 10.69
CA MET A 331 1.51 -4.44 11.29
C MET A 331 1.08 -4.59 12.76
N ALA A 332 0.13 -5.47 13.04
CA ALA A 332 -0.40 -5.66 14.39
C ALA A 332 0.64 -6.25 15.34
N LYS A 333 1.39 -7.26 14.87
CA LYS A 333 2.44 -7.90 15.68
C LYS A 333 3.57 -6.93 16.04
N GLU A 334 3.90 -5.98 15.18
CA GLU A 334 4.93 -4.98 15.46
C GLU A 334 4.56 -4.11 16.66
N MET A 335 3.33 -3.61 16.68
CA MET A 335 2.84 -2.79 17.78
C MET A 335 2.80 -3.55 19.11
N ILE A 336 2.49 -4.85 19.08
CA ILE A 336 2.58 -5.73 20.25
C ILE A 336 4.03 -5.81 20.74
N ARG A 337 4.98 -6.09 19.84
CA ARG A 337 6.41 -6.21 20.18
C ARG A 337 6.96 -4.93 20.78
N GLU A 338 6.55 -3.78 20.24
CA GLU A 338 7.02 -2.46 20.67
C GLU A 338 6.33 -1.95 21.92
N GLY A 339 5.35 -2.68 22.46
CA GLY A 339 4.60 -2.28 23.64
C GLY A 339 3.73 -1.04 23.39
N LYS A 340 3.33 -0.80 22.14
CA LYS A 340 2.46 0.31 21.71
C LYS A 340 0.96 -0.02 21.85
N ILE A 341 0.63 -1.18 22.42
CA ILE A 341 -0.75 -1.63 22.67
C ILE A 341 -1.11 -1.37 24.13
N GLU A 342 -2.17 -0.58 24.35
CA GLU A 342 -2.66 -0.36 25.69
C GLU A 342 -3.33 -1.61 26.30
N PRO A 343 -3.27 -1.79 27.63
CA PRO A 343 -3.92 -2.92 28.29
C PRO A 343 -5.45 -2.88 28.12
N PRO A 344 -6.12 -4.02 27.90
CA PRO A 344 -7.56 -4.05 27.71
C PRO A 344 -8.31 -3.67 28.99
N ALA A 345 -9.21 -2.70 28.89
CA ALA A 345 -10.13 -2.27 29.93
C ALA A 345 -11.50 -1.88 29.33
N PRO A 346 -12.60 -1.87 30.10
CA PRO A 346 -13.92 -1.46 29.59
C PRO A 346 -13.96 -0.05 28.97
N GLY A 347 -13.05 0.84 29.38
CA GLY A 347 -12.94 2.21 28.86
C GLY A 347 -11.91 2.41 27.75
N THR A 348 -11.23 1.35 27.28
CA THR A 348 -10.19 1.44 26.24
C THR A 348 -10.64 2.21 24.99
N PRO A 349 -11.85 2.01 24.41
CA PRO A 349 -12.25 2.79 23.24
C PRO A 349 -12.49 4.29 23.50
N SER A 350 -12.38 4.75 24.75
CA SER A 350 -12.50 6.17 25.14
C SER A 350 -11.14 6.83 25.41
N THR A 351 -10.05 6.08 25.40
CA THR A 351 -8.68 6.61 25.39
C THR A 351 -8.20 6.76 23.95
N PRO A 352 -7.25 7.67 23.69
CA PRO A 352 -6.66 7.80 22.35
C PRO A 352 -5.56 6.76 22.09
N GLU A 353 -5.07 6.06 23.11
CA GLU A 353 -3.99 5.09 22.93
C GLU A 353 -4.44 3.90 22.08
N VAL A 354 -3.51 3.30 21.33
CA VAL A 354 -3.87 2.20 20.44
C VAL A 354 -4.09 0.93 21.24
N SER A 355 -5.25 0.29 21.09
CA SER A 355 -5.51 -1.04 21.65
C SER A 355 -5.23 -2.15 20.64
N ASP A 356 -5.52 -3.40 21.00
CA ASP A 356 -5.35 -4.54 20.10
C ASP A 356 -6.07 -4.28 18.77
N GLN A 357 -5.33 -4.36 17.66
CA GLN A 357 -5.81 -4.02 16.32
C GLN A 357 -7.04 -4.81 15.86
N ARG A 358 -7.40 -5.93 16.53
CA ARG A 358 -8.63 -6.67 16.28
C ARG A 358 -9.88 -5.97 16.79
N ASN A 359 -9.72 -4.95 17.63
CA ASN A 359 -10.81 -4.13 18.16
C ASN A 359 -11.23 -2.99 17.21
N TYR A 360 -10.65 -2.90 16.02
CA TYR A 360 -10.89 -1.80 15.10
C TYR A 360 -11.71 -2.23 13.89
N LEU A 361 -12.72 -1.42 13.53
CA LEU A 361 -13.32 -1.43 12.20
C LEU A 361 -12.39 -0.70 11.23
N TYR A 362 -11.84 -1.41 10.25
CA TYR A 362 -11.04 -0.85 9.16
C TYR A 362 -11.97 -0.50 8.01
N ALA A 363 -11.97 0.75 7.57
CA ALA A 363 -12.85 1.22 6.51
C ALA A 363 -12.12 2.08 5.47
N VAL A 364 -12.64 2.10 4.24
CA VAL A 364 -12.22 3.05 3.19
C VAL A 364 -13.42 3.90 2.79
N VAL A 365 -13.27 5.22 2.91
CA VAL A 365 -14.33 6.21 2.66
C VAL A 365 -14.02 6.99 1.38
N LYS A 366 -15.03 7.26 0.57
CA LYS A 366 -14.97 8.22 -0.54
C LYS A 366 -15.58 9.53 -0.10
N LYS A 367 -14.82 10.61 -0.19
CA LYS A 367 -15.32 11.95 0.09
C LYS A 367 -14.67 13.02 -0.79
N SER A 368 -15.33 14.15 -0.92
CA SER A 368 -14.76 15.37 -1.50
C SER A 368 -15.14 16.58 -0.66
N THR A 369 -14.23 17.53 -0.50
CA THR A 369 -14.49 18.78 0.21
C THR A 369 -14.69 19.92 -0.79
N GLU A 370 -15.80 20.64 -0.68
CA GLU A 370 -16.08 21.84 -1.49
C GLU A 370 -15.89 23.12 -0.67
N GLY A 371 -15.18 24.09 -1.23
CA GLY A 371 -14.84 25.36 -0.58
C GLY A 371 -13.39 25.41 -0.07
N PRO A 372 -12.99 26.51 0.61
CA PRO A 372 -11.62 26.69 1.08
C PRO A 372 -11.21 25.60 2.08
N ASN A 373 -10.18 24.81 1.76
CA ASN A 373 -9.74 23.68 2.58
C ASN A 373 -8.22 23.47 2.55
N SER A 374 -7.44 24.43 3.04
CA SER A 374 -5.98 24.40 2.93
C SER A 374 -5.27 25.10 4.11
N GLY A 375 -4.02 24.74 4.35
CA GLY A 375 -3.19 25.36 5.39
C GLY A 375 -3.55 24.85 6.80
N SER A 376 -3.46 25.72 7.80
CA SER A 376 -3.70 25.38 9.21
C SER A 376 -5.18 25.35 9.62
N SER A 377 -6.10 25.63 8.69
CA SER A 377 -7.54 25.54 8.94
C SER A 377 -8.23 24.78 7.81
N TRP A 378 -8.87 23.67 8.15
CA TRP A 378 -9.44 22.75 7.19
C TRP A 378 -10.61 21.96 7.79
N VAL A 379 -11.42 21.38 6.93
CA VAL A 379 -12.58 20.55 7.23
C VAL A 379 -12.36 19.15 6.67
N GLY A 380 -12.52 18.14 7.53
CA GLY A 380 -12.40 16.74 7.18
C GLY A 380 -13.60 15.92 7.62
N VAL A 381 -13.43 14.60 7.56
CA VAL A 381 -14.43 13.61 7.97
C VAL A 381 -13.85 12.64 8.99
N ALA A 382 -14.64 12.33 10.01
CA ALA A 382 -14.45 11.17 10.85
C ALA A 382 -15.60 10.19 10.66
N LEU A 383 -15.32 8.89 10.79
CA LEU A 383 -16.38 7.89 10.91
C LEU A 383 -16.80 7.76 12.38
N GLY A 384 -18.10 7.53 12.58
CA GLY A 384 -18.68 7.13 13.84
C GLY A 384 -19.26 5.72 13.72
N VAL A 385 -19.16 4.92 14.78
CA VAL A 385 -19.80 3.61 14.89
C VAL A 385 -20.66 3.57 16.13
N ARG A 386 -21.92 3.19 15.98
CA ARG A 386 -22.82 2.89 17.09
C ARG A 386 -23.11 1.40 17.14
N LEU A 387 -23.00 0.81 18.34
CA LEU A 387 -23.33 -0.60 18.55
C LEU A 387 -24.81 -0.77 18.93
N LYS A 388 -25.35 -1.98 18.76
CA LYS A 388 -26.73 -2.32 19.14
C LYS A 388 -26.95 -2.32 20.65
N SER A 389 -25.88 -2.49 21.42
CA SER A 389 -25.91 -2.60 22.89
C SER A 389 -26.06 -1.25 23.61
N GLY A 390 -25.98 -0.12 22.91
CA GLY A 390 -26.10 1.19 23.54
C GLY A 390 -26.09 2.35 22.54
N ASP A 391 -26.06 3.58 23.07
CA ASP A 391 -26.15 4.82 22.29
C ASP A 391 -24.80 5.51 22.05
N THR A 392 -23.70 4.95 22.59
CA THR A 392 -22.36 5.49 22.40
C THR A 392 -21.94 5.41 20.92
N VAL A 393 -21.44 6.53 20.40
CA VAL A 393 -20.82 6.60 19.08
C VAL A 393 -19.30 6.66 19.26
N TYR A 394 -18.60 5.62 18.80
CA TYR A 394 -17.14 5.57 18.77
C TYR A 394 -16.65 6.28 17.52
N LEU A 395 -15.73 7.24 17.67
CA LEU A 395 -15.28 8.10 16.58
C LEU A 395 -13.86 7.73 16.14
N SER A 396 -13.62 7.66 14.83
CA SER A 396 -12.31 7.28 14.26
C SER A 396 -11.15 8.17 14.71
N HIS A 397 -11.44 9.41 15.12
CA HIS A 397 -10.46 10.42 15.49
C HIS A 397 -10.31 10.64 17.00
N HIS A 398 -11.02 9.86 17.84
CA HIS A 398 -11.02 10.01 19.30
C HIS A 398 -11.20 11.47 19.77
N GLU A 399 -12.06 12.23 19.08
CA GLU A 399 -12.32 13.66 19.33
C GLU A 399 -11.13 14.61 19.14
N GLU A 400 -9.98 14.13 18.63
CA GLU A 400 -8.84 14.96 18.24
C GLU A 400 -9.00 15.42 16.77
N PRO A 401 -9.40 16.69 16.51
CA PRO A 401 -9.84 17.09 15.18
C PRO A 401 -8.78 16.92 14.10
N SER A 402 -7.50 17.09 14.46
CA SER A 402 -6.37 16.93 13.55
C SER A 402 -6.18 15.48 13.05
N TRP A 403 -6.86 14.51 13.67
CA TRP A 403 -6.85 13.10 13.27
C TRP A 403 -7.98 12.71 12.30
N SER A 404 -8.82 13.67 11.92
CA SER A 404 -9.84 13.44 10.89
C SER A 404 -9.24 13.34 9.47
N LEU A 405 -10.02 12.77 8.55
CA LEU A 405 -9.63 12.60 7.15
C LEU A 405 -9.69 13.94 6.41
N GLN A 406 -8.53 14.53 6.12
CA GLN A 406 -8.44 15.75 5.32
C GLN A 406 -8.51 15.47 3.81
N ARG A 407 -7.87 14.40 3.32
CA ARG A 407 -7.69 14.09 1.89
C ARG A 407 -8.99 13.71 1.18
N ASP A 408 -9.10 14.05 -0.10
CA ASP A 408 -10.29 13.82 -0.96
C ASP A 408 -10.17 12.59 -1.87
N ASP A 409 -9.07 11.86 -1.78
CA ASP A 409 -8.95 10.53 -2.37
C ASP A 409 -9.67 9.48 -1.49
N PRO A 410 -10.06 8.32 -2.04
CA PRO A 410 -10.48 7.18 -1.23
C PRO A 410 -9.50 6.96 -0.06
N ALA A 411 -10.02 7.07 1.15
CA ALA A 411 -9.21 7.23 2.35
C ALA A 411 -9.51 6.12 3.35
N ALA A 412 -8.48 5.34 3.68
CA ALA A 412 -8.54 4.40 4.78
C ALA A 412 -8.56 5.12 6.16
N THR A 413 -9.30 4.55 7.10
CA THR A 413 -9.40 4.97 8.50
C THR A 413 -9.79 3.76 9.35
N THR A 414 -9.65 3.87 10.67
CA THR A 414 -10.19 2.89 11.62
C THR A 414 -11.08 3.53 12.67
N VAL A 415 -12.06 2.79 13.18
CA VAL A 415 -12.82 3.15 14.39
C VAL A 415 -12.55 2.11 15.46
N GLU A 416 -12.04 2.53 16.61
CA GLU A 416 -11.84 1.65 17.76
C GLU A 416 -13.17 1.27 18.41
N LEU A 417 -13.35 -0.01 18.72
CA LEU A 417 -14.57 -0.57 19.29
C LEU A 417 -14.24 -1.36 20.56
N PRO A 418 -15.22 -1.57 21.45
CA PRO A 418 -15.07 -2.45 22.60
C PRO A 418 -14.51 -3.83 22.20
N ALA A 419 -13.61 -4.36 23.03
CA ALA A 419 -13.01 -5.67 22.79
C ALA A 419 -14.08 -6.76 22.63
N GLY A 420 -13.92 -7.61 21.61
CA GLY A 420 -14.86 -8.67 21.27
C GLY A 420 -16.06 -8.23 20.43
N THR A 421 -16.12 -6.97 20.00
CA THR A 421 -17.13 -6.51 19.02
C THR A 421 -17.04 -7.34 17.74
N THR A 422 -18.20 -7.76 17.24
CA THR A 422 -18.36 -8.48 15.98
C THR A 422 -19.16 -7.66 14.97
N GLN A 423 -19.17 -8.09 13.70
CA GLN A 423 -19.98 -7.44 12.66
C GLN A 423 -21.48 -7.36 13.00
N ASP A 424 -22.01 -8.31 13.78
CA ASP A 424 -23.43 -8.37 14.11
C ASP A 424 -23.82 -7.41 15.23
N ASP A 425 -22.84 -6.88 15.97
CA ASP A 425 -23.03 -5.91 17.05
C ASP A 425 -23.13 -4.47 16.53
N ILE A 426 -22.67 -4.20 15.31
CA ILE A 426 -22.71 -2.86 14.71
C ILE A 426 -24.13 -2.53 14.26
N ALA A 427 -24.66 -1.41 14.76
CA ALA A 427 -25.98 -0.90 14.41
C ALA A 427 -25.90 0.14 13.28
N GLU A 428 -24.97 1.09 13.38
CA GLU A 428 -24.85 2.22 12.45
C GLU A 428 -23.40 2.62 12.22
N ILE A 429 -23.14 3.13 11.01
CA ILE A 429 -21.91 3.86 10.66
C ILE A 429 -22.33 5.24 10.17
N THR A 430 -21.76 6.27 10.79
CA THR A 430 -22.04 7.69 10.51
C THR A 430 -20.79 8.38 9.98
N ALA A 431 -20.98 9.44 9.19
CA ALA A 431 -19.93 10.40 8.88
C ALA A 431 -20.13 11.68 9.69
N HIS A 432 -19.04 12.27 10.15
CA HIS A 432 -19.01 13.50 10.93
C HIS A 432 -18.08 14.52 10.26
N ARG A 433 -18.58 15.72 10.00
CA ARG A 433 -17.79 16.89 9.58
C ARG A 433 -16.96 17.38 10.75
N VAL A 434 -15.65 17.38 10.59
CA VAL A 434 -14.70 17.78 11.62
C VAL A 434 -13.97 19.04 11.18
N VAL A 435 -13.89 20.03 12.05
CA VAL A 435 -13.21 21.31 11.81
C VAL A 435 -11.88 21.32 12.53
N VAL A 436 -10.81 21.66 11.82
CA VAL A 436 -9.48 21.94 12.37
C VAL A 436 -9.21 23.43 12.23
N GLY A 437 -8.85 24.09 13.33
CA GLY A 437 -8.62 25.53 13.34
C GLY A 437 -9.91 26.32 13.17
N THR A 438 -9.90 27.31 12.27
CA THR A 438 -11.10 28.13 11.98
C THR A 438 -12.00 27.40 10.99
N ASP A 439 -13.31 27.38 11.25
CA ASP A 439 -14.27 26.83 10.29
C ASP A 439 -14.26 27.66 9.00
N SER A 440 -13.80 27.04 7.90
CA SER A 440 -13.76 27.67 6.58
C SER A 440 -15.13 27.76 5.90
N GLY A 441 -16.16 27.13 6.50
CA GLY A 441 -17.48 26.97 5.90
C GLY A 441 -17.55 25.89 4.82
N ALA A 442 -16.45 25.15 4.59
CA ALA A 442 -16.40 24.10 3.58
C ALA A 442 -17.42 22.99 3.87
N THR A 443 -18.02 22.46 2.80
CA THR A 443 -18.97 21.34 2.83
C THR A 443 -18.24 20.06 2.44
N VAL A 444 -18.67 18.93 2.99
CA VAL A 444 -18.08 17.63 2.64
C VAL A 444 -19.14 16.72 2.06
N HIS A 445 -18.88 16.19 0.88
CA HIS A 445 -19.68 15.15 0.25
C HIS A 445 -19.06 13.80 0.59
N VAL A 446 -19.82 12.92 1.23
CA VAL A 446 -19.41 11.53 1.44
C VAL A 446 -20.24 10.66 0.50
N THR A 447 -19.56 9.98 -0.41
CA THR A 447 -20.20 9.30 -1.55
C THR A 447 -20.09 7.78 -1.52
N GLY A 448 -19.27 7.24 -0.60
CA GLY A 448 -19.20 5.80 -0.44
C GLY A 448 -18.37 5.32 0.75
N ILE A 449 -18.66 4.08 1.15
CA ILE A 449 -17.77 3.22 1.92
C ILE A 449 -17.41 2.05 1.00
N GLU A 450 -16.16 1.95 0.57
CA GLU A 450 -15.73 0.91 -0.35
C GLU A 450 -15.64 -0.46 0.32
N ARG A 451 -15.20 -0.46 1.59
CA ARG A 451 -15.08 -1.63 2.43
C ARG A 451 -15.16 -1.24 3.90
N GLY A 452 -15.62 -2.18 4.72
CA GLY A 452 -15.48 -2.23 6.17
C GLY A 452 -15.25 -3.66 6.65
N PHE A 453 -14.21 -3.92 7.45
CA PHE A 453 -13.90 -5.24 8.03
C PHE A 453 -13.29 -5.13 9.44
N LEU A 454 -13.28 -6.25 10.16
CA LEU A 454 -12.55 -6.45 11.41
C LEU A 454 -11.37 -7.40 11.16
N LEU A 455 -10.32 -7.37 11.99
CA LEU A 455 -9.30 -8.42 11.96
C LEU A 455 -9.74 -9.67 12.72
N GLY A 456 -9.36 -10.84 12.21
CA GLY A 456 -9.54 -12.13 12.85
C GLY A 456 -8.59 -12.37 14.02
N ARG A 457 -8.74 -13.52 14.67
CA ARG A 457 -7.84 -13.93 15.78
C ARG A 457 -6.38 -14.07 15.35
N ASP A 458 -6.17 -14.35 14.08
CA ASP A 458 -4.91 -14.48 13.37
C ASP A 458 -4.36 -13.13 12.84
N TYR A 459 -5.03 -12.01 13.14
CA TYR A 459 -4.71 -10.66 12.63
C TYR A 459 -4.86 -10.52 11.11
N LEU A 460 -5.54 -11.46 10.44
CA LEU A 460 -5.88 -11.31 9.03
C LEU A 460 -7.23 -10.60 8.87
N PRO A 461 -7.42 -9.79 7.82
CA PRO A 461 -8.70 -9.15 7.55
C PRO A 461 -9.79 -10.19 7.31
N GLN A 462 -10.93 -10.03 8.00
CA GLN A 462 -12.14 -10.79 7.69
C GLN A 462 -12.78 -10.26 6.40
N PRO A 463 -13.69 -11.02 5.76
CA PRO A 463 -14.44 -10.53 4.63
C PRO A 463 -15.14 -9.21 4.95
N SER A 464 -15.10 -8.27 4.00
CA SER A 464 -15.80 -7.02 4.19
C SER A 464 -17.31 -7.24 4.27
N PHE A 465 -17.95 -6.63 5.27
CA PHE A 465 -19.40 -6.71 5.50
C PHE A 465 -20.11 -5.37 5.33
N VAL A 466 -19.35 -4.30 5.08
CA VAL A 466 -19.87 -2.95 4.82
C VAL A 466 -19.47 -2.53 3.42
N SER A 467 -20.47 -2.21 2.61
CA SER A 467 -20.31 -1.38 1.42
C SER A 467 -21.46 -0.40 1.37
N TRP A 468 -21.18 0.85 1.02
CA TRP A 468 -22.22 1.86 0.87
C TRP A 468 -21.88 2.77 -0.32
N SER A 469 -22.91 3.22 -1.03
CA SER A 469 -22.81 4.24 -2.06
C SER A 469 -24.02 5.16 -1.96
N GLY A 470 -23.77 6.45 -2.07
CA GLY A 470 -24.79 7.49 -2.00
C GLY A 470 -24.14 8.86 -2.18
N ASP A 471 -24.79 9.89 -1.67
CA ASP A 471 -24.23 11.23 -1.57
C ASP A 471 -24.89 11.92 -0.37
N VAL A 472 -24.13 12.08 0.70
CA VAL A 472 -24.55 12.86 1.86
C VAL A 472 -23.66 14.10 1.96
N THR A 473 -24.29 15.25 2.09
CA THR A 473 -23.61 16.53 2.28
C THR A 473 -23.57 16.87 3.76
N LEU A 474 -22.37 17.03 4.29
CA LEU A 474 -22.12 17.48 5.65
C LEU A 474 -21.81 18.98 5.63
N THR A 475 -22.55 19.74 6.44
CA THR A 475 -22.44 21.20 6.55
C THR A 475 -22.32 21.61 8.02
N ALA A 476 -22.06 22.89 8.32
CA ALA A 476 -22.10 23.36 9.71
C ALA A 476 -23.48 23.18 10.37
N ALA A 477 -24.57 23.30 9.60
CA ALA A 477 -25.94 23.12 10.10
C ALA A 477 -26.35 21.63 10.20
N GLN A 478 -25.72 20.76 9.42
CA GLN A 478 -25.95 19.32 9.41
C GLN A 478 -24.59 18.60 9.41
N PRO A 479 -23.89 18.53 10.55
CA PRO A 479 -22.51 18.09 10.61
C PRO A 479 -22.36 16.57 10.62
N SER A 480 -23.45 15.80 10.61
CA SER A 480 -23.38 14.34 10.58
C SER A 480 -24.50 13.73 9.75
N ALA A 481 -24.25 12.53 9.24
CA ALA A 481 -25.21 11.73 8.50
C ALA A 481 -24.95 10.23 8.72
N VAL A 482 -26.01 9.43 8.72
CA VAL A 482 -25.92 7.96 8.70
C VAL A 482 -25.56 7.53 7.28
N LEU A 483 -24.48 6.76 7.15
CA LEU A 483 -24.08 6.15 5.88
C LEU A 483 -24.67 4.74 5.78
N TRP A 484 -24.56 3.96 6.85
CA TRP A 484 -24.95 2.56 6.86
C TRP A 484 -25.67 2.23 8.17
N SER A 485 -26.66 1.34 8.11
CA SER A 485 -27.41 0.87 9.29
C SER A 485 -27.92 -0.56 9.09
N ARG A 486 -28.19 -1.27 10.20
CA ARG A 486 -28.69 -2.66 10.17
C ARG A 486 -29.77 -2.95 11.21
#